data_AF-A0AAW2VEI9-F1
#
_entry.id   AF-A0AAW2VEI9-F1
#
_cell.length_a   1.000
_cell.length_b   1.000
_cell.length_c   1.000
_cell.angle_alpha   90.00
_cell.angle_beta   90.00
_cell.angle_gamma   90.00
#
_symmetry.space_group_name_H-M   'P 1'
#
loop_
_entity.id
_entity.type
_entity.pdbx_description
1 polymer ?
#
loop_
_entity_poly.entity_id
_entity_poly.type
_entity_poly.pdbx_seq_one_letter_code
_entity_poly.pdbx_strand_id
1 'polypeptide(L)'
;MNMVIYYAVILDPRYKFDILNWWKVNSYRFSILSKIARDILAVPVSTVASESAFSTGGRVLDAFKSLLSPKIVQALICAQDWLRMDSKPNVEEDLYEIETIEREILNLGIDSTIVDI
;
A
#
# COMPACT_ATOMS: atom_id res chain seq x y z
N MET A 1 -27.48 12.50 -21.20
CA MET A 1 -26.11 11.96 -21.00
C MET A 1 -26.22 10.44 -21.08
N ASN A 2 -25.87 9.87 -22.24
CA ASN A 2 -26.32 8.54 -22.65
C ASN A 2 -25.66 7.42 -21.82
N MET A 3 -26.49 6.58 -21.17
CA MET A 3 -26.10 5.32 -20.51
C MET A 3 -25.13 4.47 -21.34
N VAL A 4 -25.25 4.50 -22.67
CA VAL A 4 -24.38 3.78 -23.60
C VAL A 4 -22.91 4.24 -23.52
N ILE A 5 -22.67 5.54 -23.32
CA ILE A 5 -21.31 6.08 -23.11
C ILE A 5 -20.78 5.63 -21.75
N TYR A 6 -21.63 5.59 -20.72
CA TYR A 6 -21.23 5.14 -19.38
C TYR A 6 -20.76 3.69 -19.39
N TYR A 7 -21.51 2.79 -20.02
CA TYR A 7 -21.11 1.38 -20.17
C TYR A 7 -19.89 1.21 -21.08
N ALA A 8 -19.79 1.97 -22.18
CA ALA A 8 -18.64 1.90 -23.08
C ALA A 8 -17.33 2.37 -22.42
N VAL A 9 -17.38 3.36 -21.52
CA VAL A 9 -16.22 3.84 -20.75
C VAL A 9 -15.86 2.85 -19.63
N ILE A 10 -16.85 2.32 -18.90
CA ILE A 10 -16.63 1.35 -17.81
C ILE A 10 -16.11 0.00 -18.35
N LEU A 11 -16.52 -0.41 -19.55
CA LEU A 11 -16.14 -1.69 -20.17
C LEU A 11 -14.95 -1.59 -21.14
N ASP A 12 -14.33 -0.42 -21.33
CA ASP A 12 -13.10 -0.32 -22.13
C ASP A 12 -11.94 -0.93 -21.32
N PRO A 13 -11.33 -2.04 -21.75
CA PRO A 13 -10.20 -2.66 -21.04
C PRO A 13 -8.94 -1.77 -20.98
N ARG A 14 -8.91 -0.65 -21.73
CA ARG A 14 -7.87 0.39 -21.65
C ARG A 14 -8.18 1.43 -20.57
N TYR A 15 -9.42 1.51 -20.12
CA TYR A 15 -9.80 2.34 -18.98
C TYR A 15 -9.35 1.64 -17.69
N LYS A 16 -8.11 1.91 -17.29
CA LYS A 16 -7.58 1.46 -16.00
C LYS A 16 -8.22 2.30 -14.91
N PHE A 17 -9.30 1.78 -14.33
CA PHE A 17 -9.89 2.38 -13.15
C PHE A 17 -8.94 2.19 -11.95
N ASP A 18 -8.39 3.29 -11.45
CA ASP A 18 -7.58 3.29 -10.24
C ASP A 18 -8.49 3.33 -9.01
N ILE A 19 -8.82 2.15 -8.50
CA ILE A 19 -9.67 1.97 -7.32
C ILE A 19 -9.06 2.63 -6.07
N LEU A 20 -7.73 2.62 -5.91
CA LEU A 20 -7.05 3.22 -4.76
C LEU A 20 -7.16 4.74 -4.82
N ASN A 21 -6.95 5.32 -6.00
CA ASN A 21 -7.12 6.76 -6.20
C ASN A 21 -8.59 7.20 -6.01
N TRP A 22 -9.57 6.37 -6.41
CA TRP A 22 -10.98 6.65 -6.14
C TRP A 22 -11.29 6.73 -4.65
N TRP A 23 -10.78 5.78 -3.84
CA TRP A 23 -10.91 5.81 -2.39
C TRP A 23 -10.18 7.00 -1.76
N LYS A 24 -9.02 7.39 -2.31
CA LYS A 24 -8.29 8.59 -1.86
C LYS A 24 -9.14 9.86 -2.04
N VAL A 25 -9.71 10.08 -3.22
CA VAL A 25 -10.54 11.25 -3.53
C VAL A 25 -11.83 11.27 -2.68
N ASN A 26 -12.39 10.10 -2.38
CA ASN A 26 -13.66 9.99 -1.65
C ASN A 26 -13.48 9.84 -0.12
N SER A 27 -12.25 9.91 0.38
CA SER A 27 -11.92 9.74 1.79
C SER A 27 -12.64 10.73 2.70
N TYR A 28 -12.84 11.98 2.28
CA TYR A 28 -13.58 12.97 3.06
C TYR A 28 -15.05 12.57 3.33
N ARG A 29 -15.67 11.78 2.45
CA ARG A 29 -17.05 11.27 2.63
C ARG A 29 -17.11 9.99 3.42
N PHE A 30 -16.04 9.19 3.35
CA PHE A 30 -16.00 7.82 3.85
C PHE A 30 -14.72 7.58 4.63
N SER A 31 -14.38 8.45 5.59
CA SER A 31 -13.06 8.51 6.23
C SER A 31 -12.57 7.18 6.81
N ILE A 32 -13.45 6.43 7.47
CA ILE A 32 -13.12 5.12 8.05
C ILE A 32 -13.05 4.05 6.95
N LEU A 33 -14.00 4.04 6.03
CA LEU A 33 -14.09 3.00 5.00
C LEU A 33 -12.98 3.13 3.95
N SER A 34 -12.54 4.36 3.64
CA SER A 34 -11.40 4.60 2.76
C SER A 34 -10.09 4.09 3.35
N LYS A 35 -9.91 4.21 4.68
CA LYS A 35 -8.75 3.63 5.39
C LYS A 35 -8.75 2.10 5.27
N ILE A 36 -9.88 1.46 5.58
CA ILE A 36 -10.05 -0.01 5.46
C ILE A 36 -9.83 -0.46 4.01
N ALA A 37 -10.42 0.24 3.04
CA ALA A 37 -10.29 -0.10 1.63
C ALA A 37 -8.84 0.03 1.15
N ARG A 38 -8.10 1.07 1.57
CA ARG A 38 -6.67 1.21 1.30
C ARG A 38 -5.89 0.01 1.82
N ASP A 39 -6.11 -0.38 3.07
CA ASP A 39 -5.36 -1.48 3.69
C ASP A 39 -5.64 -2.83 3.02
N ILE A 40 -6.90 -3.10 2.64
CA ILE A 40 -7.29 -4.35 1.99
C ILE A 40 -6.81 -4.40 0.53
N LEU A 41 -6.96 -3.30 -0.21
CA LEU A 41 -6.70 -3.26 -1.66
C LEU A 41 -5.22 -3.02 -2.00
N ALA A 42 -4.43 -2.48 -1.07
CA ALA A 42 -2.98 -2.32 -1.25
C ALA A 42 -2.24 -3.67 -1.22
N VAL A 43 -2.83 -4.71 -0.61
CA VAL A 43 -2.25 -6.06 -0.60
C VAL A 43 -2.47 -6.70 -1.97
N PRO A 44 -1.39 -7.10 -2.68
CA PRO A 44 -1.56 -7.81 -3.94
C PRO A 44 -2.31 -9.12 -3.73
N VAL A 45 -3.43 -9.29 -4.43
CA VAL A 45 -4.34 -10.46 -4.31
C VAL A 45 -3.69 -11.77 -4.77
N SER A 46 -2.56 -11.71 -5.47
CA SER A 46 -1.94 -12.87 -6.10
C SER A 46 -0.53 -13.16 -5.60
N THR A 47 -0.28 -14.41 -5.26
CA THR A 47 1.05 -15.00 -5.01
C THR A 47 1.98 -14.91 -6.24
N VAL A 48 1.45 -14.65 -7.44
CA VAL A 48 2.24 -14.47 -8.68
C VAL A 48 3.14 -13.22 -8.60
N ALA A 49 2.73 -12.18 -7.86
CA ALA A 49 3.59 -11.01 -7.62
C ALA A 49 4.82 -11.39 -6.77
N SER A 50 4.63 -12.20 -5.73
CA SER A 50 5.73 -12.75 -4.93
C SER A 50 6.61 -13.73 -5.70
N GLU A 51 6.03 -14.56 -6.58
CA GLU A 51 6.79 -15.47 -7.46
C GLU A 51 7.60 -14.70 -8.50
N SER A 52 7.08 -13.59 -9.05
CA SER A 52 7.81 -12.72 -9.97
C SER A 52 8.99 -11.99 -9.29
N ALA A 53 8.78 -11.49 -8.07
CA ALA A 53 9.84 -10.91 -7.24
C ALA A 53 10.92 -11.96 -6.93
N PHE A 54 10.52 -13.20 -6.59
CA PHE A 54 11.45 -14.30 -6.33
C PHE A 54 12.18 -14.78 -7.60
N SER A 55 11.48 -14.82 -8.74
CA SER A 55 12.04 -15.22 -10.05
C SER A 55 13.06 -14.21 -10.56
N THR A 56 12.81 -12.92 -10.36
CA THR A 56 13.80 -11.86 -10.60
C THR A 56 15.03 -12.03 -9.71
N GLY A 57 14.83 -12.41 -8.43
CA GLY A 57 15.91 -12.73 -7.51
C GLY A 57 16.77 -13.95 -7.92
N GLY A 58 16.22 -14.89 -8.70
CA GLY A 58 16.93 -16.09 -9.13
C GLY A 58 18.02 -15.86 -10.17
N ARG A 59 17.95 -14.79 -10.99
CA ARG A 59 18.88 -14.60 -12.13
C ARG A 59 20.04 -13.64 -11.87
N VAL A 60 19.92 -12.75 -10.87
CA VAL A 60 20.94 -11.73 -10.57
C VAL A 60 21.87 -12.15 -9.42
N LEU A 61 21.47 -13.13 -8.60
CA LEU A 61 22.16 -13.46 -7.35
C LEU A 61 22.94 -14.79 -7.35
N ASP A 62 22.83 -15.62 -8.40
CA ASP A 62 23.34 -17.00 -8.41
C ASP A 62 24.87 -17.12 -8.19
N ALA A 63 25.67 -16.20 -8.76
CA ALA A 63 27.13 -16.23 -8.63
C ALA A 63 27.68 -15.77 -7.26
N PHE A 64 26.97 -14.89 -6.54
CA PHE A 64 27.41 -14.32 -5.25
C PHE A 64 26.79 -15.01 -4.03
N LYS A 65 25.74 -15.83 -4.23
CA LYS A 65 25.02 -16.51 -3.15
C LYS A 65 25.79 -17.66 -2.51
N SER A 66 26.76 -18.26 -3.19
CA SER A 66 27.60 -19.32 -2.60
C SER A 66 28.41 -18.83 -1.39
N LEU A 67 28.54 -17.51 -1.21
CA LEU A 67 29.31 -16.85 -0.16
C LEU A 67 28.47 -16.03 0.83
N LEU A 68 27.17 -15.81 0.57
CA LEU A 68 26.33 -14.92 1.37
C LEU A 68 25.30 -15.71 2.17
N SER A 69 25.18 -15.39 3.46
CA SER A 69 24.11 -15.97 4.28
C SER A 69 22.73 -15.56 3.75
N PRO A 70 21.71 -16.43 3.87
CA PRO A 70 20.33 -16.10 3.45
C PRO A 70 19.81 -14.78 4.05
N LYS A 71 20.24 -14.42 5.26
CA LYS A 71 19.89 -13.16 5.93
C LYS A 71 20.42 -11.93 5.19
N ILE A 72 21.66 -11.98 4.70
CA ILE A 72 22.27 -10.87 3.97
C ILE A 72 21.57 -10.68 2.62
N VAL A 73 21.22 -11.77 1.95
CA VAL A 73 20.47 -11.70 0.68
C VAL A 73 19.10 -11.07 0.88
N GLN A 74 18.38 -11.46 1.94
CA GLN A 74 17.08 -10.86 2.27
C GLN A 74 17.21 -9.35 2.54
N ALA A 75 18.21 -8.94 3.33
CA ALA A 75 18.46 -7.54 3.62
C ALA A 75 18.76 -6.72 2.35
N LEU A 76 19.53 -7.28 1.40
CA LEU A 76 19.85 -6.63 0.13
C LEU A 76 18.62 -6.49 -0.78
N ILE A 77 17.76 -7.51 -0.84
CA ILE A 77 16.50 -7.45 -1.60
C ILE A 77 15.58 -6.38 -1.01
N CYS A 78 15.38 -6.39 0.32
CA CYS A 78 14.58 -5.38 1.00
C CYS A 78 15.11 -3.95 0.78
N ALA A 79 16.43 -3.76 0.90
CA ALA A 79 17.06 -2.46 0.65
C ALA A 79 16.90 -2.01 -0.81
N GLN A 80 17.04 -2.93 -1.78
CA GLN A 80 16.82 -2.63 -3.19
C GLN A 80 15.35 -2.25 -3.45
N ASP A 81 14.39 -2.97 -2.87
CA ASP A 81 12.97 -2.68 -3.04
C ASP A 81 12.62 -1.31 -2.43
N TRP A 82 13.12 -0.99 -1.23
CA TRP A 82 12.95 0.33 -0.61
C TRP A 82 13.54 1.46 -1.45
N LEU A 83 14.72 1.27 -2.03
CA LEU A 83 15.34 2.29 -2.89
C LEU A 83 14.60 2.48 -4.23
N ARG A 84 13.80 1.49 -4.66
CA ARG A 84 12.98 1.54 -5.88
C ARG A 84 11.58 2.12 -5.64
N MET A 85 11.16 2.32 -4.40
CA MET A 85 9.90 2.97 -4.10
C MET A 85 10.02 4.47 -4.41
N ASP A 86 9.44 4.91 -5.52
CA ASP A 86 9.32 6.33 -5.90
C ASP A 86 8.33 7.13 -5.02
N SER A 87 7.78 6.51 -3.96
CA SER A 87 6.88 7.17 -3.02
C SER A 87 7.67 8.14 -2.15
N LYS A 88 7.72 9.41 -2.55
CA LYS A 88 8.02 10.48 -1.61
C LYS A 88 6.95 10.43 -0.51
N PRO A 89 7.32 10.26 0.77
CA PRO A 89 6.34 10.35 1.85
C PRO A 89 5.68 11.72 1.77
N ASN A 90 4.34 11.75 1.68
CA ASN A 90 3.61 13.00 1.72
C ASN A 90 3.43 13.38 3.18
N VAL A 91 4.51 13.88 3.78
CA VAL A 91 4.64 14.16 5.21
C VAL A 91 3.45 14.97 5.73
N GLU A 92 2.87 15.84 4.92
CA GLU A 92 1.74 16.69 5.31
C GLU A 92 0.39 15.93 5.33
N GLU A 93 0.14 15.04 4.38
CA GLU A 93 -1.01 14.11 4.46
C GLU A 93 -0.84 13.12 5.62
N ASP A 94 0.38 12.59 5.80
CA ASP A 94 0.70 11.60 6.84
C ASP A 94 0.51 12.21 8.25
N LEU A 95 1.00 13.44 8.48
CA LEU A 95 0.81 14.15 9.75
C LEU A 95 -0.66 14.46 10.02
N TYR A 96 -1.41 14.90 9.00
CA TYR A 96 -2.84 15.17 9.15
C TYR A 96 -3.64 13.89 9.47
N GLU A 97 -3.28 12.76 8.86
CA GLU A 97 -3.87 11.46 9.21
C GLU A 97 -3.57 11.08 10.66
N ILE A 98 -2.33 11.26 11.13
CA ILE A 98 -1.93 10.99 12.52
C ILE A 98 -2.73 11.86 13.50
N GLU A 99 -2.79 13.18 13.30
CA GLU A 99 -3.56 14.09 14.16
C GLU A 99 -5.06 13.78 14.18
N THR A 100 -5.59 13.26 13.07
CA THR A 100 -6.98 12.84 12.97
C THR A 100 -7.22 11.54 13.74
N ILE A 101 -6.30 10.57 13.63
CA ILE A 101 -6.36 9.32 14.38
C ILE A 101 -6.22 9.58 15.89
N GLU A 102 -5.30 10.45 16.31
CA GLU A 102 -5.14 10.82 17.71
C GLU A 102 -6.43 11.44 18.27
N ARG A 103 -7.08 12.35 17.53
CA ARG A 103 -8.39 12.88 17.92
C ARG A 103 -9.49 11.83 17.96
N GLU A 104 -9.52 10.90 17.01
CA GLU A 104 -10.49 9.79 17.00
C GLU A 104 -10.28 8.88 18.22
N ILE A 105 -9.04 8.54 18.59
CA ILE A 105 -8.70 7.75 19.78
C ILE A 105 -9.13 8.45 21.06
N LEU A 106 -8.83 9.75 21.19
CA LEU A 106 -9.25 10.57 22.34
C LEU A 106 -10.78 10.61 22.49
N ASN A 107 -11.50 10.66 21.38
CA ASN A 107 -12.98 10.65 21.37
C ASN A 107 -13.59 9.28 21.69
N LEU A 108 -12.84 8.19 21.54
CA LEU A 108 -13.28 6.83 21.90
C LEU A 108 -13.16 6.54 23.39
N GLY A 109 -12.65 7.47 24.20
CA GLY A 109 -12.56 7.33 25.66
C GLY A 109 -11.61 6.24 26.12
N ILE A 110 -10.69 5.79 25.26
CA ILE A 110 -9.57 4.93 25.64
C ILE A 110 -8.55 5.85 26.29
N ASP A 111 -8.75 6.10 27.58
CA ASP A 111 -7.79 6.86 28.38
C ASP A 111 -6.43 6.14 28.31
N SER A 112 -5.36 6.86 28.03
CA SER A 112 -3.99 6.33 27.86
C SER A 112 -3.37 5.77 29.16
N THR A 113 -4.18 5.55 30.19
CA THR A 113 -3.79 5.07 31.50
C THR A 113 -3.53 3.56 31.58
N ILE A 114 -3.68 2.80 30.48
CA ILE A 114 -3.38 1.35 30.43
C ILE A 114 -1.96 1.05 29.89
N VAL A 115 -1.11 2.05 29.64
CA VAL A 115 0.30 1.82 29.24
C VAL A 115 1.30 1.96 30.41
N ASP A 116 0.83 2.21 31.64
CA ASP A 116 1.66 2.25 32.85
C ASP A 116 1.32 1.12 33.85
N ILE A 117 1.51 -0.16 33.48
CA ILE A 117 1.77 -1.29 34.40
C ILE A 117 2.82 -2.22 33.81
#